data_AF-A0A2T2VGD7-F1
#
_entry.id   AF-A0A2T2VGD7-F1
#
_cell.length_a   1.000
_cell.length_b   1.000
_cell.length_c   1.000
_cell.angle_alpha   90.00
_cell.angle_beta   90.00
_cell.angle_gamma   90.00
#
_symmetry.space_group_name_H-M   'P 1'
#
loop_
_entity.id
_entity.type
_entity.pdbx_description
1 polymer ?
#
loop_
_entity_poly.entity_id
_entity_poly.type
_entity_poly.pdbx_seq_one_letter_code
_entity_poly.pdbx_strand_id
1 'polypeptide(L)'
;MAYRKNDNGETIVSRSILRKEIEHYFRLADVVEKTRQRLHADEFYHVGIEHFLANPAHELQKLCEFIGLLPNENYIEACTSILYNNPHRSRYKIYWPQDLIERVSERIPKYPLLQCYNVD
;
A
#
# COMPACT_ATOMS: atom_id res chain seq x y z
N MET A 1 2.72 -18.48 20.08
CA MET A 1 1.30 -18.15 20.31
C MET A 1 0.51 -18.66 19.11
N ALA A 2 -0.34 -19.66 19.28
CA ALA A 2 -1.14 -20.22 18.17
C ALA A 2 -2.40 -19.37 17.99
N TYR A 3 -2.56 -18.74 16.83
CA TYR A 3 -3.78 -17.99 16.51
C TYR A 3 -4.90 -18.97 16.12
N ARG A 4 -6.15 -18.64 16.48
CA ARG A 4 -7.32 -19.39 16.03
C ARG A 4 -7.48 -19.21 14.53
N LYS A 5 -7.73 -20.29 13.79
CA LYS A 5 -8.03 -20.26 12.36
C LYS A 5 -9.51 -20.60 12.10
N ASN A 6 -10.08 -20.10 11.00
CA ASN A 6 -11.36 -20.57 10.49
C ASN A 6 -11.19 -21.78 9.55
N ASP A 7 -12.30 -22.29 9.01
CA ASP A 7 -12.31 -23.47 8.13
C ASP A 7 -11.52 -23.25 6.82
N ASN A 8 -11.31 -21.97 6.43
CA ASN A 8 -10.50 -21.57 5.27
C ASN A 8 -9.01 -21.41 5.61
N GLY A 9 -8.59 -21.70 6.85
CA GLY A 9 -7.21 -21.56 7.30
C GLY A 9 -6.78 -20.11 7.60
N GLU A 10 -7.72 -19.16 7.57
CA GLU A 10 -7.48 -17.74 7.83
C GLU A 10 -7.38 -17.50 9.34
N THR A 11 -6.48 -16.61 9.73
CA THR A 11 -6.31 -16.22 11.12
C THR A 11 -7.48 -15.35 11.58
N ILE A 12 -8.13 -15.75 12.67
CA ILE A 12 -9.19 -14.97 13.30
C ILE A 12 -8.55 -13.95 14.23
N VAL A 13 -8.66 -12.68 13.87
CA VAL A 13 -8.27 -11.54 14.69
C VAL A 13 -9.53 -10.98 15.35
N SER A 14 -9.42 -10.48 16.58
CA SER A 14 -10.54 -9.81 17.25
C SER A 14 -11.07 -8.65 16.40
N ARG A 15 -12.39 -8.57 16.25
CA ARG A 15 -13.06 -7.47 15.53
C ARG A 15 -12.72 -6.10 16.12
N SER A 16 -12.55 -5.99 17.44
CA SER A 16 -12.15 -4.73 18.08
C SER A 16 -10.73 -4.32 17.70
N ILE A 17 -9.82 -5.30 17.54
CA ILE A 17 -8.44 -5.07 17.08
C ILE A 17 -8.47 -4.61 15.62
N LEU A 18 -9.15 -5.34 14.74
CA LEU A 18 -9.25 -4.95 13.32
C LEU A 18 -9.83 -3.55 13.15
N ARG A 19 -10.91 -3.22 13.89
CA ARG A 19 -11.48 -1.87 13.88
C ARG A 19 -10.47 -0.82 14.33
N LYS A 20 -9.71 -1.08 15.40
CA LYS A 20 -8.67 -0.16 15.89
C LYS A 20 -7.58 0.06 14.85
N GLU A 21 -7.13 -0.99 14.17
CA GLU A 21 -6.10 -0.91 13.14
C GLU A 21 -6.59 -0.19 11.88
N ILE A 22 -7.84 -0.42 11.46
CA ILE A 22 -8.47 0.34 10.36
C ILE A 22 -8.47 1.83 10.70
N GLU A 23 -8.94 2.22 11.90
CA GLU A 23 -8.92 3.63 12.30
C GLU A 23 -7.51 4.19 12.41
N HIS A 24 -6.55 3.39 12.86
CA HIS A 24 -5.15 3.81 12.92
C HIS A 24 -4.59 4.09 11.52
N TYR A 25 -4.79 3.16 10.59
CA TYR A 25 -4.31 3.29 9.22
C TYR A 25 -4.87 4.55 8.56
N PHE A 26 -6.18 4.79 8.66
CA PHE A 26 -6.76 5.98 8.06
C PHE A 26 -6.33 7.29 8.74
N ARG A 27 -6.00 7.28 10.04
CA ARG A 27 -5.32 8.45 10.66
C ARG A 27 -3.95 8.72 10.03
N LEU A 28 -3.20 7.67 9.67
CA LEU A 28 -1.93 7.84 8.96
C LEU A 28 -2.18 8.37 7.54
N ALA A 29 -3.16 7.83 6.82
CA ALA A 29 -3.56 8.33 5.50
C ALA A 29 -3.97 9.81 5.54
N ASP A 30 -4.73 10.23 6.57
CA ASP A 30 -5.08 11.64 6.79
C ASP A 30 -3.84 12.52 6.95
N VAL A 31 -2.82 12.06 7.70
CA VAL A 31 -1.58 12.81 7.90
C VAL A 31 -0.81 12.95 6.60
N VAL A 32 -0.67 11.87 5.83
CA VAL A 32 0.00 11.91 4.52
C VAL A 32 -0.74 12.86 3.58
N GLU A 33 -2.07 12.79 3.54
CA GLU A 33 -2.87 13.59 2.62
C GLU A 33 -2.86 15.09 3.01
N LYS A 34 -2.93 15.42 4.30
CA LYS A 34 -2.72 16.79 4.80
C LYS A 34 -1.31 17.30 4.52
N THR A 35 -0.32 16.42 4.50
CA THR A 35 1.07 16.80 4.18
C THR A 35 1.19 17.10 2.68
N ARG A 36 0.68 16.22 1.82
CA ARG A 36 0.65 16.42 0.36
C ARG A 36 -0.04 17.72 -0.03
N GLN A 37 -1.14 18.08 0.62
CA GLN A 37 -1.87 19.33 0.36
C GLN A 37 -1.09 20.61 0.69
N ARG A 38 0.00 20.51 1.44
CA ARG A 38 0.85 21.66 1.84
C ARG A 38 2.13 21.79 1.02
N LEU A 39 2.43 20.78 0.20
CA LEU A 39 3.64 20.70 -0.61
C LEU A 39 3.31 21.07 -2.05
N HIS A 40 4.29 21.59 -2.77
CA HIS A 40 4.20 21.70 -4.22
C HIS A 40 4.23 20.30 -4.87
N ALA A 41 3.72 20.19 -6.10
CA ALA A 41 3.60 18.90 -6.79
C ALA A 41 4.97 18.24 -7.07
N ASP A 42 6.03 19.04 -7.15
CA ASP A 42 7.43 18.64 -7.31
C ASP A 42 8.14 18.33 -5.98
N GLU A 43 7.48 18.49 -4.84
CA GLU A 43 8.01 18.16 -3.51
C GLU A 43 7.42 16.87 -2.93
N PHE A 44 6.47 16.24 -3.63
CA PHE A 44 5.82 15.01 -3.20
C PHE A 44 5.63 14.02 -4.34
N TYR A 45 6.31 12.87 -4.27
CA TYR A 45 6.14 11.77 -5.21
C TYR A 45 5.47 10.58 -4.52
N HIS A 46 4.29 10.19 -5.01
CA HIS A 46 3.58 9.02 -4.52
C HIS A 46 3.95 7.77 -5.31
N VAL A 47 4.32 6.69 -4.61
CA VAL A 47 4.57 5.38 -5.21
C VAL A 47 3.61 4.36 -4.62
N GLY A 48 2.73 3.81 -5.45
CA GLY A 48 1.93 2.63 -5.13
C GLY A 48 2.69 1.35 -5.49
N ILE A 49 2.78 0.38 -4.58
CA ILE A 49 3.60 -0.83 -4.81
C ILE A 49 3.08 -1.67 -5.98
N GLU A 50 1.76 -1.78 -6.16
CA GLU A 50 1.16 -2.47 -7.30
C GLU A 50 1.52 -1.81 -8.64
N HIS A 51 1.57 -0.47 -8.68
CA HIS A 51 1.97 0.27 -9.87
C HIS A 51 3.47 0.15 -10.13
N PHE A 52 4.28 0.27 -9.08
CA PHE A 52 5.73 0.13 -9.14
C PHE A 52 6.13 -1.24 -9.70
N LEU A 53 5.53 -2.32 -9.20
CA LEU A 53 5.84 -3.68 -9.67
C LEU A 53 5.35 -3.97 -11.09
N ALA A 54 4.40 -3.21 -11.62
CA ALA A 54 3.94 -3.37 -13.00
C ALA A 54 4.98 -2.89 -14.03
N ASN A 55 5.82 -1.91 -13.68
CA ASN A 55 6.92 -1.44 -14.52
C ASN A 55 8.08 -0.86 -13.67
N PRO A 56 8.83 -1.73 -12.98
CA PRO A 56 9.74 -1.31 -11.92
C PRO A 56 10.93 -0.49 -12.43
N ALA A 57 11.43 -0.76 -13.64
CA ALA A 57 12.53 0.00 -14.22
C ALA A 57 12.12 1.45 -14.49
N HIS A 58 10.96 1.65 -15.11
CA HIS A 58 10.40 2.96 -15.42
C HIS A 58 10.06 3.77 -14.17
N GLU A 59 9.41 3.14 -13.19
CA GLU A 59 9.02 3.81 -11.95
C GLU A 59 10.24 4.13 -11.06
N LEU A 60 11.27 3.29 -11.07
CA LEU A 60 12.54 3.59 -10.40
C LEU A 60 13.26 4.77 -11.05
N GLN A 61 13.27 4.84 -12.39
CA GLN A 61 13.85 5.97 -13.10
C GLN A 61 13.17 7.30 -12.72
N LYS A 62 11.83 7.36 -12.76
CA LYS A 62 11.08 8.56 -12.34
C LYS A 62 11.36 8.94 -10.89
N LEU A 63 11.45 7.95 -10.00
CA LEU A 63 11.77 8.19 -8.59
C LEU A 63 13.17 8.79 -8.44
N CYS A 64 14.16 8.29 -9.18
CA CYS A 64 15.50 8.87 -9.20
C CYS A 64 15.51 10.29 -9.75
N GLU A 65 14.82 10.54 -10.87
CA GLU A 65 14.69 11.87 -11.47
C GLU A 65 14.04 12.87 -10.50
N PHE A 66 13.00 12.45 -9.79
CA PHE A 66 12.32 13.25 -8.76
C PHE A 66 13.27 13.73 -7.65
N ILE A 67 14.24 12.89 -7.25
CA ILE A 67 15.25 13.26 -6.24
C ILE A 67 16.52 13.87 -6.85
N GLY A 68 16.52 14.20 -8.14
CA GLY A 68 17.65 14.82 -8.84
C GLY A 68 18.81 13.88 -9.16
N LEU A 69 18.55 12.56 -9.23
CA LEU A 69 19.53 11.55 -9.63
C LEU A 69 19.31 11.10 -11.07
N LEU A 70 20.41 10.80 -11.75
CA LEU A 70 20.43 10.20 -13.09
C LEU A 70 20.94 8.75 -12.96
N PRO A 71 20.03 7.76 -12.84
CA PRO A 71 20.43 6.37 -12.69
C PRO A 71 20.97 5.83 -14.02
N ASN A 72 22.01 5.01 -13.95
CA ASN A 72 22.48 4.27 -15.13
C ASN A 72 21.76 2.91 -15.24
N GLU A 73 21.87 2.27 -16.40
CA GLU A 73 21.21 0.99 -16.70
C GLU A 73 21.57 -0.10 -15.70
N ASN A 74 22.85 -0.21 -15.32
CA ASN A 74 23.33 -1.21 -14.37
C ASN A 74 22.68 -1.05 -12.98
N TYR A 75 22.48 0.19 -12.53
CA TYR A 75 21.80 0.48 -11.27
C TYR A 75 20.33 0.07 -11.33
N ILE A 76 19.63 0.44 -12.41
CA ILE A 76 18.24 0.07 -12.63
C ILE A 76 18.08 -1.46 -12.66
N GLU A 77 18.91 -2.16 -13.43
CA GLU A 77 18.90 -3.62 -13.52
C GLU A 77 19.15 -4.26 -12.14
N ALA A 78 20.19 -3.82 -11.43
CA ALA A 78 20.50 -4.35 -10.10
C ALA A 78 19.34 -4.16 -9.12
N CYS A 79 18.75 -2.97 -9.05
CA CYS A 79 17.65 -2.68 -8.14
C CYS A 79 16.35 -3.42 -8.51
N THR A 80 16.06 -3.59 -9.79
CA THR A 80 14.85 -4.30 -10.22
C THR A 80 14.98 -5.82 -10.10
N SER A 81 16.21 -6.37 -10.22
CA SER A 81 16.47 -7.82 -10.14
C SER A 81 16.14 -8.46 -8.79
N ILE A 82 16.11 -7.67 -7.70
CA ILE A 82 15.81 -8.14 -6.34
C ILE A 82 14.33 -8.04 -5.98
N LEU A 83 13.50 -7.48 -6.86
CA LEU A 83 12.08 -7.28 -6.58
C LEU A 83 11.31 -8.60 -6.73
N TYR A 84 10.31 -8.79 -5.89
CA TYR A 84 9.37 -9.90 -6.04
C TYR A 84 8.41 -9.61 -7.20
N ASN A 85 8.11 -10.63 -8.00
CA ASN A 85 7.18 -10.51 -9.14
C ASN A 85 5.75 -10.12 -8.74
N ASN A 86 5.34 -10.33 -7.49
CA ASN A 86 4.00 -10.01 -7.01
C ASN A 86 4.03 -9.50 -5.56
N PRO A 87 3.17 -8.52 -5.21
CA PRO A 87 3.06 -8.05 -3.85
C PRO A 87 2.49 -9.14 -2.96
N HIS A 88 3.04 -9.27 -1.76
CA HIS A 88 2.57 -10.25 -0.80
C HIS A 88 1.24 -9.81 -0.18
N ARG A 89 0.13 -10.43 -0.61
CA ARG A 89 -1.24 -10.09 -0.17
C ARG A 89 -1.58 -10.73 1.18
N SER A 90 -1.00 -10.21 2.25
CA SER A 90 -1.26 -10.67 3.63
C SER A 90 -2.72 -10.52 4.07
N ARG A 91 -3.49 -9.64 3.41
CA ARG A 91 -4.92 -9.43 3.69
C ARG A 91 -5.76 -10.70 3.60
N TYR A 92 -5.38 -11.67 2.75
CA TYR A 92 -6.06 -12.96 2.63
C TYR A 92 -5.61 -14.00 3.66
N LYS A 93 -4.68 -13.66 4.57
CA LYS A 93 -4.24 -14.56 5.65
C LYS A 93 -5.10 -14.42 6.90
N ILE A 94 -5.97 -13.42 6.95
CA ILE A 94 -6.82 -13.11 8.10
C ILE A 94 -8.29 -13.09 7.65
N TYR A 95 -9.18 -13.48 8.56
CA TYR A 95 -10.60 -13.39 8.32
C TYR A 95 -11.06 -11.93 8.48
N TRP A 96 -11.76 -11.40 7.47
CA TRP A 96 -12.34 -10.06 7.49
C TRP A 96 -13.85 -10.13 7.69
N PRO A 97 -14.39 -9.53 8.77
CA PRO A 97 -15.82 -9.31 8.89
C PRO A 97 -16.35 -8.42 7.77
N GLN A 98 -17.46 -8.81 7.14
CA GLN A 98 -18.04 -8.11 5.97
C GLN A 98 -18.29 -6.62 6.24
N ASP A 99 -18.77 -6.26 7.43
CA ASP A 99 -19.01 -4.87 7.81
C ASP A 99 -17.74 -4.01 7.84
N LEU A 100 -16.59 -4.62 8.13
CA LEU A 100 -15.30 -3.93 8.12
C LEU A 100 -14.75 -3.79 6.70
N ILE A 101 -15.03 -4.75 5.82
CA ILE A 101 -14.73 -4.65 4.38
C ILE A 101 -15.49 -3.48 3.77
N GLU A 102 -16.79 -3.38 4.04
CA GLU A 102 -17.65 -2.29 3.58
C GLU A 102 -17.13 -0.93 4.10
N ARG A 103 -16.82 -0.84 5.40
CA ARG A 103 -16.25 0.37 6.02
C ARG A 103 -14.95 0.82 5.37
N VAL A 104 -14.07 -0.10 4.98
CA VAL A 104 -12.81 0.23 4.29
C VAL A 104 -13.09 0.68 2.86
N SER A 105 -13.96 -0.04 2.15
CA SER A 105 -14.35 0.24 0.76
C SER A 105 -14.96 1.63 0.59
N GLU A 106 -15.78 2.08 1.53
CA GLU A 106 -16.38 3.41 1.53
C GLU A 106 -15.36 4.55 1.79
N ARG A 107 -14.24 4.23 2.44
CA ARG A 107 -13.24 5.22 2.86
C ARG A 107 -12.10 5.37 1.87
N ILE A 108 -11.64 4.29 1.23
CA ILE A 108 -10.53 4.32 0.27
C ILE A 108 -10.68 5.42 -0.80
N PRO A 109 -11.84 5.60 -1.46
CA PRO A 109 -12.00 6.60 -2.52
C PRO A 109 -11.73 8.04 -2.10
N LYS A 110 -11.75 8.33 -0.78
CA LYS A 110 -11.50 9.66 -0.22
C LYS A 110 -10.02 10.04 -0.21
N TYR A 111 -9.12 9.08 -0.47
CA TYR A 111 -7.68 9.27 -0.42
C TYR A 111 -7.07 8.96 -1.80
N PRO A 112 -6.61 9.98 -2.55
CA PRO A 112 -5.89 9.79 -3.80
C PRO A 112 -4.79 8.71 -3.72
N LEU A 113 -4.01 8.71 -2.64
CA LEU A 113 -2.91 7.75 -2.41
C LEU A 113 -3.36 6.28 -2.23
N LEU A 114 -4.65 6.02 -2.02
CA LEU A 114 -5.19 4.67 -1.84
C LEU A 114 -5.96 4.15 -3.05
N GLN A 115 -6.11 4.94 -4.11
CA GLN A 115 -6.94 4.58 -5.27
C GLN A 115 -6.40 3.37 -6.05
N CYS A 116 -5.12 3.03 -5.90
CA CYS A 116 -4.54 1.81 -6.49
C CYS A 116 -4.96 0.52 -5.76
N TYR A 117 -5.60 0.62 -4.60
CA TYR A 117 -6.08 -0.53 -3.85
C TYR A 117 -7.57 -0.78 -4.11
N ASN A 118 -7.86 -1.95 -4.67
CA ASN A 118 -9.21 -2.48 -4.73
C ASN A 118 -9.50 -3.36 -3.51
N VAL A 119 -10.70 -3.20 -2.96
CA VAL A 119 -11.27 -4.14 -2.00
C VAL A 119 -12.05 -5.17 -2.82
N ASP A 120 -11.57 -6.41 -2.80
CA ASP A 120 -12.21 -7.54 -3.49
C ASP A 120 -13.40 -8.09 -2.69
#